data_AF-A0A397UDA7-F1
#
_entry.id   AF-A0A397UDA7-F1
#
_cell.length_a   1.000
_cell.length_b   1.000
_cell.length_c   1.000
_cell.angle_alpha   90.00
_cell.angle_beta   90.00
_cell.angle_gamma   90.00
#
_symmetry.space_group_name_H-M   'P 1'
#
loop_
_entity.id
_entity.type
_entity.pdbx_description
1 polymer ?
#
loop_
_entity_poly.entity_id
_entity_poly.type
_entity_poly.pdbx_seq_one_letter_code
_entity_poly.pdbx_strand_id
1 'polypeptide(L)'
;MAGRGIIVNHDIKSWRYNRYFFNKAILTPSFNHEAVKWTNIMSQELEGYWKSLGNLNLSKDNLKNLNDWQLEIDMAEWVRRFTSDMIVILITGERSYTMASYYNLYNPVKVIHSNPLIEDSERFVKAFSDYLFGITIFMYFGYFSRRYYPGIKDKVKHLLNNRDYVFEALDIIIKKRRKEIEEMPVGTKLGHDMLTSLIITNTERDMNEDKNITKDDISTRPMTDVEIRGNLLDAFIAGVDTVSINGFWIVVFLCDLNS
;
A
#
# COMPACT_ATOMS: atom_id res chain seq x y z
N MET A 1 -4.97 -16.44 9.04
CA MET A 1 -4.27 -16.58 7.75
C MET A 1 -2.95 -17.34 7.86
N ALA A 2 -2.73 -18.14 8.90
CA ALA A 2 -1.53 -18.99 8.94
C ALA A 2 -1.53 -19.91 7.71
N GLY A 3 -0.45 -19.90 6.93
CA GLY A 3 -0.30 -20.77 5.75
C GLY A 3 -0.64 -20.15 4.38
N ARG A 4 -0.88 -18.83 4.31
CA ARG A 4 -1.11 -18.08 3.06
C ARG A 4 -0.19 -16.86 3.00
N GLY A 5 0.03 -16.32 1.80
CA GLY A 5 0.97 -15.22 1.58
C GLY A 5 2.42 -15.67 1.81
N ILE A 6 3.24 -14.76 2.33
CA ILE A 6 4.68 -14.88 2.55
C ILE A 6 5.02 -14.73 4.04
N ILE A 7 4.52 -13.68 4.72
CA ILE A 7 5.03 -13.26 6.05
C ILE A 7 4.73 -14.31 7.13
N VAL A 8 3.50 -14.81 7.19
CA VAL A 8 3.03 -15.79 8.20
C VAL A 8 2.66 -17.14 7.59
N ASN A 9 3.35 -17.52 6.51
CA ASN A 9 3.11 -18.77 5.81
C ASN A 9 4.07 -19.87 6.29
N HIS A 10 3.53 -20.86 7.01
CA HIS A 10 4.29 -22.00 7.54
C HIS A 10 4.29 -23.22 6.61
N ASP A 11 3.47 -23.22 5.55
CA ASP A 11 3.48 -24.26 4.53
C ASP A 11 4.54 -23.91 3.48
N ILE A 12 5.64 -24.67 3.44
CA ILE A 12 6.76 -24.41 2.53
C ILE A 12 6.39 -24.47 1.06
N LYS A 13 5.46 -25.35 0.66
CA LYS A 13 5.03 -25.46 -0.74
C LYS A 13 4.19 -24.26 -1.13
N SER A 14 3.24 -23.91 -0.27
CA SER A 14 2.42 -22.69 -0.40
C SER A 14 3.31 -21.44 -0.43
N TRP A 15 4.27 -21.32 0.48
CA TRP A 15 5.19 -20.18 0.56
C TRP A 15 6.03 -20.03 -0.70
N ARG A 16 6.64 -21.12 -1.19
CA ARG A 16 7.43 -21.10 -2.43
C ARG A 16 6.61 -20.63 -3.63
N TYR A 17 5.38 -21.14 -3.75
CA TYR A 17 4.45 -20.74 -4.81
C TYR A 17 4.13 -19.23 -4.71
N ASN A 18 3.68 -18.74 -3.55
CA ASN A 18 3.37 -17.32 -3.37
C ASN A 18 4.60 -16.43 -3.60
N ARG A 19 5.76 -16.81 -3.09
CA ARG A 19 7.01 -16.06 -3.24
C ARG A 19 7.44 -15.93 -4.71
N TYR A 20 7.27 -16.99 -5.50
CA TYR A 20 7.56 -16.96 -6.93
C TYR A 20 6.71 -15.89 -7.65
N PHE A 21 5.39 -15.93 -7.47
CA PHE A 21 4.49 -14.95 -8.10
C PHE A 21 4.72 -13.53 -7.59
N PHE A 22 4.95 -13.36 -6.29
CA PHE A 22 5.25 -12.06 -5.70
C PHE A 22 6.50 -11.45 -6.33
N ASN A 23 7.59 -12.21 -6.40
CA ASN A 23 8.83 -11.77 -7.05
C ASN A 23 8.60 -11.46 -8.55
N LYS A 24 7.88 -12.33 -9.27
CA LYS A 24 7.56 -12.13 -10.69
C LYS A 24 6.69 -10.90 -10.92
N ALA A 25 5.89 -10.46 -9.96
CA ALA A 25 5.12 -9.23 -10.07
C ALA A 25 6.00 -7.98 -9.86
N ILE A 26 6.77 -7.92 -8.76
CA ILE A 26 7.44 -6.68 -8.35
C ILE A 26 8.86 -6.49 -8.88
N LEU A 27 9.53 -7.56 -9.35
CA LEU A 27 10.91 -7.47 -9.84
C LEU A 27 10.99 -7.21 -11.35
N THR A 28 9.88 -6.91 -12.01
CA THR A 28 9.86 -6.63 -13.45
C THR A 28 10.38 -5.22 -13.75
N PRO A 29 11.08 -5.01 -14.88
CA PRO A 29 11.46 -3.68 -15.32
C PRO A 29 10.27 -2.73 -15.47
N SER A 30 9.12 -3.25 -15.90
CA SER A 30 7.88 -2.48 -16.05
C SER A 30 7.33 -1.98 -14.72
N PHE A 31 7.36 -2.82 -13.67
CA PHE A 31 6.96 -2.42 -12.33
C PHE A 31 7.88 -1.32 -11.78
N ASN A 32 9.21 -1.49 -11.94
CA ASN A 32 10.18 -0.48 -11.53
C ASN A 32 9.99 0.85 -12.26
N HIS A 33 9.66 0.82 -13.56
CA HIS A 33 9.38 2.04 -14.32
C HIS A 33 8.14 2.77 -13.78
N GLU A 34 7.07 2.06 -13.47
CA GLU A 34 5.89 2.66 -12.82
C GLU A 34 6.22 3.20 -11.42
N ALA A 35 7.05 2.50 -10.63
CA ALA A 35 7.50 2.98 -9.32
C ALA A 35 8.23 4.33 -9.42
N VAL A 36 9.17 4.46 -10.35
CA VAL A 36 9.91 5.72 -10.57
C VAL A 36 8.97 6.83 -11.06
N LYS A 37 8.10 6.52 -12.02
CA LYS A 37 7.11 7.46 -12.56
C LYS A 37 6.19 8.00 -11.47
N TRP A 38 5.59 7.13 -10.67
CA TRP A 38 4.69 7.55 -9.58
C TRP A 38 5.43 8.29 -8.47
N THR A 39 6.67 7.89 -8.15
CA THR A 39 7.50 8.62 -7.19
C THR A 39 7.66 10.08 -7.61
N ASN A 40 7.98 10.35 -8.88
CA ASN A 40 8.13 11.71 -9.39
C ASN A 40 6.81 12.50 -9.32
N ILE A 41 5.71 11.91 -9.80
CA ILE A 41 4.38 12.55 -9.77
C ILE A 41 3.97 12.89 -8.33
N MET A 42 4.07 11.95 -7.40
CA MET A 42 3.67 12.15 -6.01
C MET A 42 4.60 13.10 -5.27
N SER A 43 5.89 13.16 -5.62
CA SER A 43 6.83 14.11 -5.03
C SER A 43 6.49 15.55 -5.43
N GLN A 44 6.13 15.77 -6.70
CA GLN A 44 5.65 17.07 -7.18
C GLN A 44 4.32 17.48 -6.51
N GLU A 45 3.42 16.51 -6.31
CA GLU A 45 2.16 16.74 -5.60
C GLU A 45 2.40 17.12 -4.13
N LEU A 46 3.28 16.40 -3.42
CA LEU A 46 3.70 16.71 -2.05
C LEU A 46 4.31 18.11 -1.95
N GLU A 47 5.23 18.45 -2.85
CA GLU A 47 5.84 19.78 -2.91
C GLU A 47 4.77 20.87 -3.15
N GLY A 48 3.80 20.60 -4.02
CA GLY A 48 2.66 21.49 -4.26
C GLY A 48 1.83 21.73 -2.99
N TYR A 49 1.55 20.68 -2.22
CA TYR A 49 0.84 20.80 -0.95
C TYR A 49 1.64 21.63 0.05
N TRP A 50 2.94 21.37 0.21
CA TRP A 50 3.79 22.13 1.12
C TRP A 50 3.91 23.60 0.73
N LYS A 51 4.13 23.92 -0.56
CA LYS A 51 4.15 25.31 -1.05
C LYS A 51 2.83 26.03 -0.76
N SER A 52 1.70 25.37 -1.00
CA SER A 52 0.37 25.94 -0.73
C SER A 52 0.16 26.22 0.75
N LEU A 53 0.54 25.29 1.63
CA LEU A 53 0.44 25.48 3.09
C LEU A 53 1.41 26.56 3.60
N GLY A 54 2.66 26.59 3.11
CA GLY A 54 3.65 27.61 3.48
C GLY A 54 3.19 29.02 3.10
N ASN A 55 2.67 29.19 1.88
CA ASN A 55 2.12 30.47 1.43
C ASN A 55 0.90 30.91 2.26
N LEU A 56 0.08 29.97 2.72
CA LEU A 56 -1.06 30.26 3.59
C LEU A 56 -0.61 30.82 4.95
N ASN A 57 0.49 30.31 5.52
CA ASN A 57 1.05 30.83 6.76
C ASN A 57 1.65 32.23 6.60
N LEU A 58 2.38 32.48 5.51
CA LEU A 58 2.91 33.81 5.20
C LEU A 58 1.81 34.88 5.08
N SER A 59 0.66 34.52 4.51
CA SER A 59 -0.49 35.43 4.38
C SER A 59 -1.08 35.88 5.72
N LYS A 60 -0.84 35.13 6.81
CA LYS A 60 -1.31 35.46 8.15
C LYS A 60 -0.33 36.34 8.93
N ASP A 61 0.98 36.20 8.67
CA ASP A 61 2.03 36.83 9.48
C ASP A 61 2.62 38.13 8.90
N ASN A 62 2.09 38.66 7.79
CA ASN A 62 2.56 39.92 7.16
C ASN A 62 4.10 39.98 6.92
N LEU A 63 4.76 38.84 6.72
CA LEU A 63 6.21 38.75 6.52
C LEU A 63 6.57 39.07 5.06
N LYS A 64 7.39 40.11 4.90
CA LYS A 64 7.66 40.87 3.66
C LYS A 64 8.76 40.29 2.76
N ASN A 65 9.15 39.03 2.92
CA ASN A 65 10.18 38.39 2.08
C ASN A 65 9.51 37.41 1.10
N LEU A 66 9.30 37.86 -0.14
CA LEU A 66 8.47 37.20 -1.16
C LEU A 66 9.03 35.88 -1.73
N ASN A 67 10.26 35.47 -1.40
CA ASN A 67 10.94 34.38 -2.10
C ASN A 67 11.16 33.10 -1.26
N ASP A 68 10.99 33.16 0.06
CA ASP A 68 11.18 32.01 0.94
C ASP A 68 9.89 31.74 1.71
N TRP A 69 9.24 30.59 1.45
CA TRP A 69 8.14 30.10 2.27
C TRP A 69 8.69 29.21 3.37
N GLN A 70 8.18 29.38 4.58
CA GLN A 70 8.51 28.53 5.72
C GLN A 70 7.25 27.77 6.16
N LEU A 71 7.41 26.47 6.41
CA LEU A 71 6.34 25.61 6.85
C LEU A 71 6.87 24.67 7.92
N GLU A 72 6.24 24.70 9.09
CA GLU A 72 6.40 23.65 10.09
C GLU A 72 5.48 22.48 9.73
N ILE A 73 6.05 21.28 9.64
CA ILE A 73 5.31 20.07 9.26
C ILE A 73 5.58 18.93 10.24
N ASP A 74 4.57 18.09 10.44
CA ASP A 74 4.77 16.75 10.97
C ASP A 74 5.26 15.84 9.83
N MET A 75 6.58 15.70 9.74
CA MET A 75 7.22 14.92 8.67
C MET A 75 6.86 13.43 8.74
N ALA A 76 6.65 12.88 9.93
CA ALA A 76 6.28 11.47 10.08
C ALA A 76 4.90 11.21 9.46
N GLU A 77 3.93 12.09 9.71
CA GLU A 77 2.59 11.96 9.13
C GLU A 77 2.58 12.18 7.60
N TRP A 78 3.43 13.06 7.06
CA TRP A 78 3.58 13.26 5.61
C TRP A 78 4.22 12.06 4.92
N VAL A 79 5.35 11.58 5.44
CA VAL A 79 6.05 10.42 4.86
C VAL A 79 5.18 9.16 4.93
N ARG A 80 4.43 8.98 6.02
CA ARG A 80 3.50 7.85 6.14
C ARG A 80 2.41 7.87 5.07
N ARG A 81 1.86 9.04 4.75
CA ARG A 81 0.83 9.16 3.71
C ARG A 81 1.38 9.08 2.31
N PHE A 82 2.55 9.69 2.08
CA PHE A 82 3.27 9.56 0.83
C PHE A 82 3.53 8.08 0.48
N THR A 83 4.08 7.32 1.42
CA THR A 83 4.35 5.89 1.22
C THR A 83 3.07 5.07 1.09
N SER A 84 2.01 5.44 1.81
CA SER A 84 0.69 4.83 1.67
C SER A 84 0.10 5.03 0.27
N ASP A 85 0.16 6.26 -0.26
CA ASP A 85 -0.31 6.54 -1.61
C ASP A 85 0.55 5.82 -2.66
N MET A 86 1.87 5.79 -2.47
CA MET A 86 2.80 5.02 -3.32
C MET A 86 2.50 3.52 -3.34
N ILE A 87 2.27 2.90 -2.18
CA ILE A 87 2.04 1.45 -2.15
C ILE A 87 0.67 1.09 -2.74
N VAL A 88 -0.37 1.90 -2.51
CA VAL A 88 -1.70 1.65 -3.05
C VAL A 88 -1.67 1.69 -4.58
N ILE A 89 -1.03 2.70 -5.18
CA ILE A 89 -0.96 2.82 -6.63
C ILE A 89 -0.13 1.70 -7.26
N LEU A 90 0.98 1.27 -6.63
CA LEU A 90 1.82 0.21 -7.18
C LEU A 90 1.21 -1.18 -7.02
N ILE A 91 0.47 -1.41 -5.94
CA ILE A 91 -0.18 -2.69 -5.71
C ILE A 91 -1.46 -2.83 -6.54
N THR A 92 -2.30 -1.80 -6.55
CA THR A 92 -3.65 -1.88 -7.12
C THR A 92 -3.76 -1.26 -8.50
N GLY A 93 -2.83 -0.40 -8.90
CA GLY A 93 -2.97 0.43 -10.11
C GLY A 93 -3.97 1.58 -9.95
N GLU A 94 -4.53 1.79 -8.76
CA GLU A 94 -5.49 2.87 -8.48
C GLU A 94 -4.96 3.85 -7.43
N ARG A 95 -5.36 5.11 -7.52
CA ARG A 95 -4.87 6.18 -6.64
C ARG A 95 -5.58 6.13 -5.29
N SER A 96 -4.80 6.19 -4.20
CA SER A 96 -5.29 6.77 -2.95
C SER A 96 -4.84 8.23 -2.84
N TYR A 97 -5.52 8.95 -1.94
CA TYR A 97 -5.34 10.38 -1.76
C TYR A 97 -5.21 10.71 -0.26
N THR A 98 -4.43 9.93 0.46
CA THR A 98 -4.18 10.16 1.90
C THR A 98 -3.42 11.47 2.12
N MET A 99 -2.42 11.80 1.27
CA MET A 99 -1.74 13.09 1.33
C MET A 99 -2.71 14.27 1.15
N ALA A 100 -3.61 14.19 0.18
CA ALA A 100 -4.63 15.21 -0.06
C ALA A 100 -5.60 15.33 1.12
N SER A 101 -5.99 14.19 1.70
CA SER A 101 -6.86 14.13 2.88
C SER A 101 -6.22 14.84 4.08
N TYR A 102 -4.91 14.66 4.27
CA TYR A 102 -4.15 15.35 5.31
C TYR A 102 -3.96 16.83 5.06
N TYR A 103 -3.61 17.20 3.83
CA TYR A 103 -3.56 18.60 3.39
C TYR A 103 -4.88 19.32 3.67
N ASN A 104 -6.00 18.65 3.39
CA ASN A 104 -7.34 19.15 3.62
C ASN A 104 -7.67 19.39 5.10
N LEU A 105 -6.89 18.91 6.07
CA LEU A 105 -7.09 19.29 7.48
C LEU A 105 -6.65 20.73 7.75
N TYR A 106 -5.66 21.22 7.01
CA TYR A 106 -5.00 22.50 7.28
C TYR A 106 -5.37 23.61 6.30
N ASN A 107 -5.76 23.26 5.07
CA ASN A 107 -6.16 24.25 4.07
C ASN A 107 -7.69 24.46 4.05
N PRO A 108 -8.21 25.71 4.06
CA PRO A 108 -9.64 25.98 3.89
C PRO A 108 -10.16 25.60 2.50
N VAL A 109 -9.34 25.74 1.45
CA VAL A 109 -9.67 25.32 0.08
C VAL A 109 -9.33 23.83 -0.05
N LYS A 110 -10.37 22.99 -0.04
CA LYS A 110 -10.22 21.54 -0.08
C LYS A 110 -9.92 21.07 -1.50
N VAL A 111 -8.96 20.16 -1.61
CA VAL A 111 -8.72 19.39 -2.84
C VAL A 111 -9.71 18.24 -2.85
N ILE A 112 -10.59 18.23 -3.85
CA ILE A 112 -11.57 17.17 -4.07
C ILE A 112 -11.07 16.35 -5.26
N HIS A 113 -10.75 15.09 -5.02
CA HIS A 113 -10.43 14.12 -6.07
C HIS A 113 -11.69 13.31 -6.41
N SER A 114 -11.90 12.96 -7.68
CA SER A 114 -13.08 12.22 -8.14
C SER A 114 -12.94 10.71 -7.91
N ASN A 115 -14.04 10.05 -7.54
CA ASN A 115 -14.26 8.59 -7.49
C ASN A 115 -13.02 7.73 -7.13
N PRO A 116 -12.51 7.78 -5.88
CA PRO A 116 -11.48 6.84 -5.48
C PRO A 116 -12.06 5.42 -5.43
N LEU A 117 -11.28 4.42 -5.87
CA LEU A 117 -11.58 2.99 -5.65
C LEU A 117 -11.93 2.71 -4.19
N ILE A 118 -11.19 3.39 -3.33
CA ILE A 118 -11.21 3.28 -1.90
C ILE A 118 -11.81 4.58 -1.39
N GLU A 119 -13.13 4.57 -1.16
CA GLU A 119 -13.93 5.73 -0.74
C GLU A 119 -13.33 6.47 0.46
N ASP A 120 -12.73 5.72 1.39
CA ASP A 120 -12.01 6.23 2.55
C ASP A 120 -10.58 5.66 2.60
N SER A 121 -9.66 6.30 1.87
CA SER A 121 -8.28 5.85 1.78
C SER A 121 -7.53 5.92 3.12
N GLU A 122 -7.88 6.88 3.99
CA GLU A 122 -7.28 6.99 5.33
C GLU A 122 -7.67 5.78 6.18
N ARG A 123 -8.96 5.43 6.22
CA ARG A 123 -9.43 4.23 6.93
C ARG A 123 -8.83 2.97 6.35
N PHE A 124 -8.76 2.86 5.02
CA PHE A 124 -8.18 1.68 4.36
C PHE A 124 -6.72 1.47 4.77
N VAL A 125 -5.89 2.50 4.65
CA VAL A 125 -4.47 2.42 5.03
C VAL A 125 -4.30 2.12 6.52
N LYS A 126 -5.06 2.81 7.38
CA LYS A 126 -5.03 2.59 8.83
C LYS A 126 -5.40 1.16 9.20
N ALA A 127 -6.34 0.54 8.47
CA ALA A 127 -6.75 -0.83 8.72
C ALA A 127 -5.59 -1.83 8.53
N PHE A 128 -4.61 -1.57 7.65
CA PHE A 128 -3.43 -2.42 7.52
C PHE A 128 -2.47 -2.28 8.71
N SER A 129 -2.25 -1.05 9.21
CA SER A 129 -1.46 -0.84 10.43
C SER A 129 -2.11 -1.52 11.64
N ASP A 130 -3.44 -1.40 11.78
CA ASP A 130 -4.19 -2.09 12.83
C ASP A 130 -4.13 -3.63 12.65
N TYR A 131 -4.12 -4.13 11.42
CA TYR A 131 -3.93 -5.55 11.14
C TYR A 131 -2.54 -6.04 11.57
N LEU A 132 -1.47 -5.33 11.22
CA LEU A 132 -0.10 -5.66 11.64
C LEU A 132 0.01 -5.66 13.17
N PHE A 133 -0.57 -4.65 13.82
CA PHE A 133 -0.62 -4.60 15.26
C PHE A 133 -1.42 -5.77 15.87
N GLY A 134 -2.48 -6.20 15.19
CA GLY A 134 -3.22 -7.40 15.54
C GLY A 134 -2.37 -8.67 15.50
N ILE A 135 -1.49 -8.82 14.51
CA ILE A 135 -0.53 -9.92 14.45
C ILE A 135 0.35 -9.92 15.71
N THR A 136 0.89 -8.76 16.11
CA THR A 136 1.70 -8.60 17.33
C THR A 136 0.93 -9.04 18.58
N ILE A 137 -0.32 -8.60 18.75
CA ILE A 137 -1.16 -9.02 19.89
C ILE A 137 -1.34 -10.54 19.93
N PHE A 138 -1.55 -11.19 18.78
CA PHE A 138 -1.77 -12.63 18.72
C PHE A 138 -0.50 -13.45 18.94
N MET A 139 0.69 -12.89 18.67
CA MET A 139 1.98 -13.52 18.99
C MET A 139 2.29 -13.48 20.48
N TYR A 140 2.13 -12.33 21.13
CA TYR A 140 2.57 -12.15 22.53
C TYR A 140 1.52 -12.59 23.56
N PHE A 141 0.23 -12.46 23.24
CA PHE A 141 -0.83 -12.82 24.19
C PHE A 141 -1.39 -14.22 23.91
N GLY A 142 -1.28 -15.09 24.90
CA GLY A 142 -1.90 -16.40 24.89
C GLY A 142 -3.43 -16.33 24.80
N TYR A 143 -4.05 -17.47 24.49
CA TYR A 143 -5.50 -17.59 24.35
C TYR A 143 -6.26 -17.04 25.58
N PHE A 144 -5.77 -17.35 26.79
CA PHE A 144 -6.43 -16.95 28.03
C PHE A 144 -6.48 -15.42 28.18
N SER A 145 -5.34 -14.73 28.04
CA SER A 145 -5.27 -13.28 28.15
C SER A 145 -6.13 -12.59 27.11
N ARG A 146 -6.14 -13.10 25.86
CA ARG A 146 -6.97 -12.56 24.78
C ARG A 146 -8.48 -12.73 24.99
N ARG A 147 -8.90 -13.74 25.75
CA ARG A 147 -10.32 -14.07 25.95
C ARG A 147 -10.90 -13.48 27.23
N TYR A 148 -10.11 -13.37 28.29
CA TYR A 148 -10.64 -13.11 29.64
C TYR A 148 -10.14 -11.82 30.28
N TYR A 149 -8.96 -11.30 29.91
CA TYR A 149 -8.43 -10.08 30.54
C TYR A 149 -9.16 -8.83 30.01
N PRO A 150 -9.84 -8.04 30.88
CA PRO A 150 -10.53 -6.82 30.47
C PRO A 150 -9.58 -5.83 29.77
N GLY A 151 -10.05 -5.16 28.71
CA GLY A 151 -9.21 -4.30 27.87
C GLY A 151 -8.47 -5.03 26.74
N ILE A 152 -7.80 -6.17 27.00
CA ILE A 152 -7.21 -7.00 25.92
C ILE A 152 -8.32 -7.63 25.08
N LYS A 153 -9.37 -8.16 25.73
CA LYS A 153 -10.50 -8.78 25.06
C LYS A 153 -11.19 -7.83 24.06
N ASP A 154 -11.49 -6.61 24.48
CA ASP A 154 -12.18 -5.63 23.62
C ASP A 154 -11.31 -5.19 22.45
N LYS A 155 -10.00 -5.05 22.71
CA LYS A 155 -8.99 -4.78 21.68
C LYS A 155 -8.90 -5.91 20.67
N VAL A 156 -8.88 -7.17 21.12
CA VAL A 156 -8.89 -8.34 20.22
C VAL A 156 -10.17 -8.37 19.38
N LYS A 157 -11.33 -8.05 19.95
CA LYS A 157 -12.59 -7.97 19.19
C LYS A 157 -12.50 -6.92 18.08
N HIS A 158 -11.99 -5.72 18.39
CA HIS A 158 -11.78 -4.67 17.41
C HIS A 158 -10.83 -5.11 16.28
N LEU A 159 -9.70 -5.74 16.64
CA LEU A 159 -8.70 -6.23 15.68
C LEU A 159 -9.24 -7.33 14.75
N LEU A 160 -10.11 -8.20 15.27
CA LEU A 160 -10.79 -9.23 14.48
C LEU A 160 -11.78 -8.62 13.48
N ASN A 161 -12.56 -7.63 13.91
CA ASN A 161 -13.45 -6.89 13.00
C ASN A 161 -12.66 -6.13 11.92
N ASN A 162 -11.54 -5.52 12.30
CA ASN A 162 -10.64 -4.84 11.37
C ASN A 162 -10.05 -5.81 10.33
N ARG A 163 -9.64 -7.01 10.75
CA ARG A 163 -9.21 -8.07 9.83
C ARG A 163 -10.30 -8.40 8.81
N ASP A 164 -11.53 -8.58 9.26
CA ASP A 164 -12.63 -8.97 8.38
C ASP A 164 -12.90 -7.87 7.34
N TYR A 165 -12.85 -6.60 7.75
CA TYR A 165 -12.87 -5.44 6.84
C TYR A 165 -11.73 -5.46 5.83
N VAL A 166 -10.48 -5.67 6.26
CA VAL A 166 -9.30 -5.72 5.35
C VAL A 166 -9.47 -6.82 4.32
N PHE A 167 -9.93 -8.01 4.73
CA PHE A 167 -10.12 -9.13 3.81
C PHE A 167 -11.22 -8.87 2.80
N GLU A 168 -12.36 -8.31 3.24
CA GLU A 168 -13.46 -7.93 2.37
C GLU A 168 -13.02 -6.84 1.36
N ALA A 169 -12.31 -5.82 1.82
CA ALA A 169 -11.81 -4.75 0.96
C ALA A 169 -10.87 -5.30 -0.14
N LEU A 170 -9.91 -6.16 0.23
CA LEU A 170 -9.02 -6.79 -0.74
C LEU A 170 -9.78 -7.71 -1.72
N ASP A 171 -10.77 -8.48 -1.23
CA ASP A 171 -11.59 -9.33 -2.11
C ASP A 171 -12.39 -8.50 -3.13
N ILE A 172 -12.93 -7.35 -2.73
CA ILE A 172 -13.62 -6.41 -3.64
C ILE A 172 -12.66 -5.88 -4.70
N ILE A 173 -11.47 -5.44 -4.30
CA ILE A 173 -10.44 -4.92 -5.21
C ILE A 173 -10.04 -6.00 -6.24
N ILE A 174 -9.79 -7.23 -5.79
CA ILE A 174 -9.41 -8.35 -6.66
C ILE A 174 -10.52 -8.65 -7.66
N LYS A 175 -11.77 -8.79 -7.19
CA LYS A 175 -12.92 -9.10 -8.05
C LYS A 175 -13.17 -8.02 -9.09
N LYS A 176 -13.08 -6.74 -8.69
CA LYS A 176 -13.21 -5.61 -9.60
C LYS A 176 -12.16 -5.69 -10.71
N ARG A 177 -10.87 -5.84 -10.36
CA ARG A 177 -9.80 -5.90 -11.35
C ARG A 177 -9.89 -7.12 -12.27
N ARG A 178 -10.29 -8.29 -11.75
CA ARG A 178 -10.52 -9.46 -12.60
C ARG A 178 -11.59 -9.20 -13.64
N LYS A 179 -12.74 -8.64 -13.21
CA LYS A 179 -13.83 -8.29 -14.12
C LYS A 179 -13.37 -7.31 -15.20
N GLU A 180 -12.60 -6.28 -14.84
CA GLU A 180 -12.02 -5.33 -15.79
C GLU A 180 -11.14 -6.04 -16.84
N ILE A 181 -10.26 -6.95 -16.41
CA ILE A 181 -9.37 -7.70 -17.30
C ILE A 181 -10.15 -8.66 -18.22
N GLU A 182 -11.21 -9.29 -17.72
CA GLU A 182 -12.07 -10.20 -18.47
C GLU A 182 -12.87 -9.47 -19.57
N GLU A 183 -13.36 -8.27 -19.28
CA GLU A 183 -14.12 -7.43 -20.22
C GLU A 183 -13.23 -6.79 -21.30
N MET A 184 -11.91 -6.66 -21.06
CA MET A 184 -10.97 -6.09 -22.03
C MET A 184 -10.62 -7.08 -23.15
N PRO A 185 -10.58 -6.65 -24.43
CA PRO A 185 -10.18 -7.50 -25.56
C PRO A 185 -8.79 -8.13 -25.36
N VAL A 186 -8.63 -9.39 -25.80
CA VAL A 186 -7.33 -10.10 -25.76
C VAL A 186 -6.29 -9.33 -26.57
N GLY A 187 -5.11 -9.12 -25.99
CA GLY A 187 -4.03 -8.32 -26.59
C GLY A 187 -4.02 -6.84 -26.18
N THR A 188 -5.03 -6.36 -25.44
CA THR A 188 -4.99 -5.00 -24.87
C THR A 188 -3.88 -4.89 -23.84
N LYS A 189 -3.14 -3.77 -23.86
CA LYS A 189 -2.09 -3.51 -22.87
C LYS A 189 -2.72 -3.32 -21.49
N LEU A 190 -2.30 -4.14 -20.53
CA LEU A 190 -2.75 -4.07 -19.13
C LEU A 190 -1.76 -3.26 -18.28
N GLY A 191 -2.20 -2.84 -17.09
CA GLY A 191 -1.37 -2.14 -16.13
C GLY A 191 -0.16 -2.97 -15.67
N HIS A 192 0.89 -2.28 -15.23
CA HIS A 192 2.10 -2.91 -14.69
C HIS A 192 2.12 -2.93 -13.15
N ASP A 193 0.94 -2.82 -12.53
CA ASP A 193 0.77 -2.97 -11.09
C ASP A 193 0.85 -4.44 -10.65
N MET A 194 1.06 -4.62 -9.34
CA MET A 194 1.22 -5.95 -8.75
C MET A 194 -0.04 -6.82 -8.94
N LEU A 195 -1.23 -6.27 -8.68
CA LEU A 195 -2.49 -7.01 -8.75
C LEU A 195 -2.76 -7.53 -10.15
N THR A 196 -2.60 -6.68 -11.17
CA THR A 196 -2.72 -7.08 -12.57
C THR A 196 -1.75 -8.21 -12.89
N SER A 197 -0.48 -8.08 -12.48
CA SER A 197 0.54 -9.11 -12.69
C SER A 197 0.17 -10.44 -12.04
N LEU A 198 -0.27 -10.44 -10.78
CA LEU A 198 -0.69 -11.64 -10.06
C LEU A 198 -1.92 -12.33 -10.70
N ILE A 199 -2.84 -11.56 -11.28
CA ILE A 199 -4.03 -12.08 -11.96
C ILE A 199 -3.66 -12.76 -13.28
N ILE A 200 -2.80 -12.13 -14.09
CA ILE A 200 -2.54 -12.59 -15.46
C ILE A 200 -1.41 -13.59 -15.58
N THR A 201 -0.52 -13.68 -14.58
CA THR A 201 0.62 -14.62 -14.63
C THR A 201 0.14 -16.04 -14.88
N ASN A 202 0.76 -16.73 -15.84
CA ASN A 202 0.40 -18.07 -16.32
C ASN A 202 -1.02 -18.20 -16.92
N THR A 203 -1.56 -17.10 -17.45
CA THR A 203 -2.76 -17.11 -18.28
C THR A 203 -2.39 -16.75 -19.72
N GLU A 204 -3.33 -16.86 -20.66
CA GLU A 204 -3.15 -16.37 -22.04
C GLU A 204 -2.87 -14.86 -22.13
N ARG A 205 -3.08 -14.11 -21.03
CA ARG A 205 -2.79 -12.68 -20.92
C ARG A 205 -1.37 -12.41 -20.43
N ASP A 206 -0.59 -13.42 -20.02
CA ASP A 206 0.80 -13.26 -19.57
C ASP A 206 1.72 -12.99 -20.78
N MET A 207 2.11 -11.74 -20.96
CA MET A 207 3.05 -11.34 -22.03
C MET A 207 4.51 -11.60 -21.66
N ASN A 208 4.81 -11.98 -20.41
CA ASN A 208 6.16 -12.16 -19.88
C ASN A 208 6.55 -13.66 -19.82
N GLU A 209 6.17 -14.45 -20.83
CA GLU A 209 6.52 -15.88 -20.91
C GLU A 209 8.05 -16.10 -20.90
N ASP A 210 8.62 -16.31 -19.72
CA ASP A 210 9.88 -17.04 -19.55
C ASP A 210 9.62 -18.51 -19.92
N LYS A 211 9.87 -18.86 -21.19
CA LYS A 211 9.74 -20.21 -21.74
C LYS A 211 10.69 -21.26 -21.13
N ASN A 212 11.42 -20.92 -20.06
CA ASN A 212 12.42 -21.75 -19.41
C ASN A 212 11.93 -22.48 -18.16
N ILE A 213 10.62 -22.49 -17.88
CA ILE A 213 10.06 -23.27 -16.76
C ILE A 213 9.86 -24.72 -17.24
N THR A 214 10.70 -25.62 -16.73
CA THR A 214 10.53 -27.06 -16.91
C THR A 214 9.18 -27.50 -16.32
N LYS A 215 8.43 -28.31 -17.09
CA LYS A 215 7.05 -28.75 -16.84
C LYS A 215 6.79 -29.49 -15.51
N ASP A 216 7.82 -29.72 -14.69
CA ASP A 216 7.72 -30.45 -13.42
C ASP A 216 7.68 -29.55 -12.17
N ASP A 217 7.70 -28.22 -12.31
CA ASP A 217 7.60 -27.31 -11.16
C ASP A 217 6.15 -26.84 -10.91
N ILE A 218 5.81 -26.62 -9.64
CA ILE A 218 4.48 -26.32 -9.06
C ILE A 218 3.87 -25.00 -9.61
N SER A 219 4.55 -24.33 -10.54
CA SER A 219 4.42 -22.94 -10.93
C SER A 219 3.68 -22.70 -12.25
N THR A 220 2.84 -23.62 -12.75
CA THR A 220 2.15 -23.46 -14.05
C THR A 220 0.70 -22.99 -13.98
N ARG A 221 0.03 -23.11 -12.83
CA ARG A 221 -1.36 -22.64 -12.69
C ARG A 221 -1.45 -21.15 -12.30
N PRO A 222 -2.50 -20.43 -12.70
CA PRO A 222 -2.82 -19.11 -12.17
C PRO A 222 -3.11 -19.12 -10.66
N MET A 223 -2.97 -17.97 -10.02
CA MET A 223 -3.28 -17.80 -8.60
C MET A 223 -4.78 -17.71 -8.36
N THR A 224 -5.23 -18.28 -7.23
CA THR A 224 -6.59 -18.10 -6.72
C THR A 224 -6.74 -16.77 -5.99
N ASP A 225 -7.96 -16.26 -5.85
CA ASP A 225 -8.22 -14.98 -5.16
C ASP A 225 -7.72 -14.95 -3.72
N VAL A 226 -7.82 -16.09 -3.02
CA VAL A 226 -7.32 -16.23 -1.64
C VAL A 226 -5.80 -16.10 -1.58
N GLU A 227 -5.08 -16.60 -2.59
CA GLU A 227 -3.63 -16.48 -2.69
C GLU A 227 -3.23 -15.06 -3.07
N ILE A 228 -3.91 -14.45 -4.05
CA ILE A 228 -3.69 -13.06 -4.43
C ILE A 228 -3.90 -12.15 -3.21
N ARG A 229 -5.02 -12.29 -2.48
CA ARG A 229 -5.30 -11.53 -1.25
C ARG A 229 -4.15 -11.64 -0.24
N GLY A 230 -3.61 -12.84 -0.04
CA GLY A 230 -2.47 -13.03 0.87
C GLY A 230 -1.22 -12.26 0.44
N ASN A 231 -0.94 -12.20 -0.87
CA ASN A 231 0.20 -11.45 -1.39
C ASN A 231 -0.02 -9.94 -1.33
N LEU A 232 -1.22 -9.45 -1.67
CA LEU A 232 -1.55 -8.02 -1.55
C LEU A 232 -1.46 -7.57 -0.09
N LEU A 233 -2.01 -8.35 0.83
CA LEU A 233 -1.97 -8.07 2.27
C LEU A 233 -0.54 -7.89 2.77
N ASP A 234 0.34 -8.83 2.43
CA ASP A 234 1.75 -8.78 2.84
C ASP A 234 2.49 -7.61 2.19
N ALA A 235 2.19 -7.28 0.93
CA ALA A 235 2.75 -6.13 0.25
C ALA A 235 2.33 -4.80 0.91
N PHE A 236 1.06 -4.65 1.29
CA PHE A 236 0.57 -3.46 1.99
C PHE A 236 1.21 -3.30 3.37
N ILE A 237 1.20 -4.37 4.18
CA ILE A 237 1.75 -4.35 5.54
C ILE A 237 3.25 -4.02 5.55
N ALA A 238 4.01 -4.66 4.66
CA ALA A 238 5.44 -4.44 4.59
C ALA A 238 5.78 -3.07 3.97
N GLY A 239 5.03 -2.64 2.95
CA GLY A 239 5.34 -1.48 2.13
C GLY A 239 5.10 -0.13 2.78
N VAL A 240 4.15 -0.01 3.72
CA VAL A 240 3.86 1.27 4.39
C VAL A 240 4.81 1.51 5.55
N ASP A 241 4.72 0.70 6.60
CA ASP A 241 5.33 1.04 7.89
C ASP A 241 6.87 1.04 7.81
N THR A 242 7.46 0.07 7.11
CA THR A 242 8.93 -0.03 7.01
C THR A 242 9.54 1.12 6.20
N VAL A 243 8.91 1.49 5.08
CA VAL A 243 9.39 2.57 4.21
C VAL A 243 9.16 3.92 4.88
N SER A 244 8.03 4.08 5.59
CA SER A 244 7.72 5.31 6.30
C SER A 244 8.78 5.65 7.35
N ILE A 245 9.11 4.65 8.17
CA ILE A 245 10.09 4.79 9.25
C ILE A 245 11.46 5.10 8.66
N ASN A 246 11.90 4.37 7.63
CA ASN A 246 13.19 4.62 6.99
C ASN A 246 13.25 6.00 6.33
N GLY A 247 12.19 6.41 5.62
CA GLY A 247 12.10 7.73 4.99
C GLY A 247 12.19 8.86 6.02
N PHE A 248 11.48 8.74 7.14
CA PHE A 248 11.56 9.69 8.25
C PHE A 248 12.98 9.81 8.81
N TRP A 249 13.64 8.69 9.11
CA TRP A 249 14.99 8.70 9.66
C TRP A 249 16.03 9.26 8.70
N ILE A 250 15.90 9.02 7.40
CA ILE A 250 16.77 9.62 6.38
C ILE A 250 16.67 11.14 6.44
N VAL A 251 15.45 11.69 6.54
CA VAL A 251 15.24 13.14 6.59
C VAL A 251 15.82 13.74 7.86
N VAL A 252 15.57 13.12 9.02
CA VAL A 252 16.17 13.56 10.30
C VAL A 252 17.69 13.59 10.20
N PHE A 253 18.30 12.52 9.69
CA PHE A 253 19.75 12.44 9.53
C PHE A 253 20.30 13.53 8.59
N LEU A 254 19.60 13.83 7.49
CA LEU A 254 19.99 14.90 6.57
C LEU A 254 19.84 16.30 7.18
N CYS A 255 18.85 16.52 8.05
CA CYS A 255 18.71 17.78 8.78
C CYS A 255 19.83 17.95 9.80
N ASP A 256 20.17 16.91 10.56
CA ASP A 256 21.24 16.94 11.57
C ASP A 256 22.63 17.14 10.96
N LEU A 257 22.88 16.61 9.76
CA LEU A 257 24.14 16.84 9.03
C LEU A 257 24.34 18.30 8.61
N ASN A 258 23.26 19.05 8.46
CA ASN A 258 23.26 20.43 7.98
C ASN A 258 23.04 21.47 9.09
N SER A 259 22.94 21.04 10.36
CA SER A 259 22.82 21.90 11.56
C SER A 259 24.17 22.12 12.25
#